data_AF-A0A7X7H8S4-F1
#
_entry.id   AF-A0A7X7H8S4-F1
#
_cell.length_a   1.000
_cell.length_b   1.000
_cell.length_c   1.000
_cell.angle_alpha   90.00
_cell.angle_beta   90.00
_cell.angle_gamma   90.00
#
_symmetry.space_group_name_H-M   'P 1'
#
loop_
_entity.id
_entity.type
_entity.pdbx_description
1 polymer ?
#
loop_
_entity_poly.entity_id
_entity_poly.type
_entity_poly.pdbx_seq_one_letter_code
_entity_poly.pdbx_strand_id
1 'polypeptide(L)'
;MSQSHELKPEETKSEDIKPELLYVSVKNWALEDRPREKLMMKGASALSDSELLAILIGSGTREKSAVQVCQDILGEADNDLNKLARYNVSDLTQFKGIGPAKAITIVAALELGRRRKNTGAQEIKKTSRSRDAYQVLYPKLTDLNHEEIWA
;
A
#
# COMPACT_ATOMS: atom_id res chain seq x y z
N MET A 1 40.92 63.41 -17.73
CA MET A 1 41.42 62.04 -18.02
C MET A 1 40.80 61.10 -17.02
N SER A 2 40.35 59.96 -17.52
CA SER A 2 39.35 59.05 -16.95
C SER A 2 39.71 58.45 -15.60
N GLN A 3 38.75 58.43 -14.66
CA GLN A 3 38.75 57.45 -13.59
C GLN A 3 37.92 56.25 -14.03
N SER A 4 38.61 55.12 -14.19
CA SER A 4 38.05 53.82 -14.51
C SER A 4 37.30 53.29 -13.29
N HIS A 5 35.97 53.18 -13.38
CA HIS A 5 35.17 52.50 -12.37
C HIS A 5 35.09 51.02 -12.73
N GLU A 6 35.84 50.19 -11.99
CA GLU A 6 35.82 48.74 -12.09
C GLU A 6 34.45 48.19 -11.67
N LEU A 7 33.71 47.62 -12.63
CA LEU A 7 32.52 46.83 -12.39
C LEU A 7 32.95 45.47 -11.80
N LYS A 8 32.59 45.22 -10.54
CA LYS A 8 32.68 43.86 -9.96
C LYS A 8 31.64 42.95 -10.64
N PRO A 9 31.96 41.68 -10.92
CA PRO A 9 31.00 40.74 -11.46
C PRO A 9 29.96 40.38 -10.38
N GLU A 10 28.67 40.55 -10.70
CA GLU A 10 27.58 40.02 -9.89
C GLU A 10 27.63 38.49 -9.93
N GLU A 11 27.97 37.89 -8.79
CA GLU A 11 27.75 36.48 -8.52
C GLU A 11 26.25 36.19 -8.61
N THR A 12 25.83 35.64 -9.74
CA THR A 12 24.51 35.02 -9.89
C THR A 12 24.49 33.80 -8.99
N LYS A 13 23.89 33.97 -7.81
CA LYS A 13 23.54 32.85 -6.93
C LYS A 13 22.71 31.88 -7.74
N SER A 14 23.28 30.70 -7.97
CA SER A 14 22.56 29.53 -8.44
C SER A 14 21.42 29.25 -7.47
N GLU A 15 20.23 29.75 -7.79
CA GLU A 15 19.02 29.36 -7.09
C GLU A 15 18.84 27.86 -7.28
N ASP A 16 18.94 27.13 -6.17
CA ASP A 16 18.65 25.72 -6.06
C ASP A 16 17.26 25.44 -6.65
N ILE A 17 17.23 24.92 -7.88
CA ILE A 17 16.01 24.43 -8.52
C ILE A 17 15.55 23.22 -7.71
N LYS A 18 14.62 23.46 -6.78
CA LYS A 18 13.90 22.39 -6.07
C LYS A 18 13.22 21.54 -7.14
N PRO A 19 13.44 20.21 -7.18
CA PRO A 19 12.85 19.38 -8.20
C PRO A 19 11.33 19.50 -8.11
N GLU A 20 10.75 20.09 -9.15
CA GLU A 20 9.31 20.16 -9.35
C GLU A 20 8.75 18.73 -9.30
N LEU A 21 7.63 18.59 -8.60
CA LEU A 21 6.99 17.31 -8.27
C LEU A 21 6.85 16.41 -9.52
N LEU A 22 7.64 15.34 -9.59
CA LEU A 22 7.72 14.44 -10.75
C LEU A 22 6.46 13.56 -10.96
N TYR A 23 5.41 13.72 -10.16
CA TYR A 23 4.19 12.90 -10.27
C TYR A 23 2.92 13.72 -10.10
N VAL A 24 1.88 13.29 -10.82
CA VAL A 24 0.55 13.89 -10.74
C VAL A 24 -0.15 13.37 -9.48
N SER A 25 -0.42 14.26 -8.53
CA SER A 25 -1.26 13.97 -7.37
C SER A 25 -2.60 13.38 -7.81
N VAL A 26 -3.10 12.37 -7.09
CA VAL A 26 -4.41 11.73 -7.39
C VAL A 26 -5.54 12.76 -7.47
N LYS A 27 -5.44 13.85 -6.70
CA LYS A 27 -6.42 14.95 -6.72
C LYS A 27 -6.48 15.69 -8.07
N ASN A 28 -5.49 15.52 -8.93
CA ASN A 28 -5.42 16.14 -10.25
C ASN A 28 -5.75 15.15 -11.38
N TRP A 29 -6.03 13.88 -11.07
CA TRP A 29 -6.52 12.92 -12.05
C TRP A 29 -7.94 13.26 -12.47
N ALA A 30 -8.36 12.76 -13.64
CA ALA A 30 -9.76 12.75 -14.04
C ALA A 30 -10.59 12.09 -12.93
N LEU A 31 -11.79 12.61 -12.67
CA LEU A 31 -12.64 12.12 -11.57
C LEU A 31 -12.88 10.61 -11.65
N GLU A 32 -13.02 10.07 -12.87
CA GLU A 32 -13.21 8.65 -13.14
C GLU A 32 -12.01 7.74 -12.85
N ASP A 33 -10.81 8.31 -12.72
CA ASP A 33 -9.58 7.59 -12.40
C ASP A 33 -9.22 7.69 -10.92
N ARG A 34 -9.81 8.63 -10.18
CA ARG A 34 -9.56 8.75 -8.73
C ARG A 34 -10.17 7.54 -8.02
N PRO A 35 -9.42 6.80 -7.17
CA PRO A 35 -9.89 5.53 -6.64
C PRO A 35 -11.24 5.60 -5.90
N ARG A 36 -11.47 6.63 -5.08
CA ARG A 36 -12.72 6.74 -4.29
C ARG A 36 -13.92 7.01 -5.18
N GLU A 37 -13.76 7.94 -6.12
CA GLU A 37 -14.78 8.31 -7.09
C GLU A 37 -15.04 7.17 -8.09
N LYS A 38 -13.99 6.50 -8.58
CA LYS A 38 -14.08 5.27 -9.39
C LYS A 38 -14.86 4.18 -8.65
N LEU A 39 -14.61 3.97 -7.35
CA LEU A 39 -15.35 3.00 -6.53
C LEU A 39 -16.84 3.36 -6.44
N MET A 40 -17.18 4.64 -6.28
CA MET A 40 -18.57 5.08 -6.23
C MET A 40 -19.29 4.92 -7.57
N MET A 41 -18.61 5.14 -8.70
CA MET A 41 -19.23 5.11 -10.04
C MET A 41 -19.26 3.72 -10.67
N LYS A 42 -18.17 2.94 -10.52
CA LYS A 42 -17.93 1.68 -11.24
C LYS A 42 -17.90 0.46 -10.31
N GLY A 43 -17.93 0.67 -8.99
CA GLY A 43 -17.87 -0.40 -7.99
C GLY A 43 -16.47 -0.95 -7.74
N ALA A 44 -16.32 -1.76 -6.69
CA ALA A 44 -15.03 -2.26 -6.22
C ALA A 44 -14.28 -3.13 -7.24
N SER A 45 -14.99 -3.85 -8.12
CA SER A 45 -14.41 -4.73 -9.14
C SER A 45 -13.68 -3.98 -10.26
N ALA A 46 -13.89 -2.67 -10.38
CA ALA A 46 -13.22 -1.84 -11.39
C ALA A 46 -11.86 -1.30 -10.93
N LEU A 47 -11.47 -1.55 -9.67
CA LEU A 47 -10.22 -1.09 -9.09
C LEU A 47 -9.17 -2.21 -9.11
N SER A 48 -7.93 -1.83 -9.32
CA SER A 48 -6.77 -2.67 -9.03
C SER A 48 -6.54 -2.81 -7.52
N ASP A 49 -5.78 -3.84 -7.13
CA ASP A 49 -5.38 -4.05 -5.74
C ASP A 49 -4.65 -2.82 -5.16
N SER A 50 -3.79 -2.19 -5.96
CA SER A 50 -3.07 -0.97 -5.56
C SER A 50 -4.02 0.20 -5.28
N GLU A 51 -5.09 0.35 -6.07
CA GLU A 51 -6.10 1.39 -5.86
C GLU A 51 -6.98 1.10 -4.63
N LEU A 52 -7.31 -0.18 -4.38
CA LEU A 52 -8.02 -0.58 -3.17
C LEU A 52 -7.20 -0.28 -1.90
N LEU A 53 -5.91 -0.64 -1.91
CA LEU A 53 -4.99 -0.30 -0.83
C LEU A 53 -4.81 1.23 -0.68
N ALA A 54 -4.75 1.97 -1.79
CA ALA A 54 -4.63 3.42 -1.77
C ALA A 54 -5.82 4.11 -1.10
N ILE A 55 -7.04 3.57 -1.27
CA ILE A 55 -8.23 4.08 -0.58
C ILE A 55 -8.08 3.93 0.94
N LEU A 56 -7.58 2.77 1.40
CA LEU A 56 -7.38 2.46 2.81
C LEU A 56 -6.37 3.39 3.48
N ILE A 57 -5.21 3.61 2.85
CA ILE A 57 -4.17 4.48 3.42
C ILE A 57 -4.48 5.98 3.25
N GLY A 58 -5.34 6.32 2.30
CA GLY A 58 -5.90 7.66 2.05
C GLY A 58 -4.94 8.70 1.46
N SER A 59 -3.64 8.62 1.73
CA SER A 59 -2.63 9.53 1.20
C SER A 59 -1.28 8.84 0.95
N GLY A 60 -0.52 9.35 -0.01
CA GLY A 60 0.85 8.92 -0.30
C GLY A 60 1.88 9.76 0.46
N THR A 61 3.03 9.99 -0.16
CA THR A 61 4.10 10.87 0.33
C THR A 61 4.11 12.20 -0.42
N ARG A 62 5.13 13.04 -0.17
CA ARG A 62 5.39 14.23 -0.99
C ARG A 62 5.87 13.89 -2.40
N GLU A 63 6.43 12.70 -2.62
CA GLU A 63 7.08 12.28 -3.86
C GLU A 63 6.35 11.16 -4.61
N LYS A 64 5.41 10.47 -3.94
CA LYS A 64 4.60 9.40 -4.54
C LYS A 64 3.15 9.51 -4.14
N SER A 65 2.26 9.23 -5.09
CA SER A 65 0.82 9.13 -4.86
C SER A 65 0.49 7.93 -3.95
N ALA A 66 -0.71 7.91 -3.34
CA ALA A 66 -1.13 6.75 -2.54
C ALA A 66 -1.12 5.45 -3.37
N VAL A 67 -1.53 5.54 -4.64
CA VAL A 67 -1.52 4.41 -5.58
C VAL A 67 -0.09 3.95 -5.85
N GLN A 68 0.85 4.87 -6.09
CA GLN A 68 2.26 4.53 -6.33
C GLN A 68 2.93 3.90 -5.10
N VAL A 69 2.65 4.40 -3.90
CA VAL A 69 3.14 3.77 -2.66
C VAL A 69 2.60 2.34 -2.54
N CYS A 70 1.32 2.12 -2.84
CA CYS A 70 0.74 0.78 -2.81
C CYS A 70 1.24 -0.13 -3.94
N GLN A 71 1.62 0.43 -5.10
CA GLN A 71 2.29 -0.31 -6.16
C GLN A 71 3.69 -0.77 -5.72
N ASP A 72 4.45 0.06 -5.01
CA ASP A 72 5.75 -0.36 -4.45
C ASP A 72 5.58 -1.52 -3.45
N ILE A 73 4.60 -1.41 -2.54
CA ILE A 73 4.30 -2.44 -1.54
C ILE A 73 3.90 -3.77 -2.21
N LEU A 74 3.01 -3.71 -3.20
CA LEU A 74 2.61 -4.90 -3.95
C LEU A 74 3.78 -5.46 -4.78
N GLY A 75 4.63 -4.61 -5.33
CA GLY A 75 5.83 -5.00 -6.06
C GLY A 75 6.79 -5.84 -5.21
N GLU A 76 7.03 -5.44 -3.97
CA GLU A 76 7.85 -6.20 -3.01
C GLU A 76 7.22 -7.56 -2.65
N ALA A 77 5.89 -7.65 -2.72
CA ALA A 77 5.14 -8.88 -2.52
C ALA A 77 4.91 -9.69 -3.83
N ASP A 78 5.68 -9.43 -4.89
CA ASP A 78 5.54 -10.06 -6.22
C ASP A 78 4.12 -9.95 -6.83
N ASN A 79 3.39 -8.88 -6.51
CA ASN A 79 1.97 -8.68 -6.83
C ASN A 79 1.06 -9.83 -6.36
N ASP A 80 1.41 -10.52 -5.27
CA ASP A 80 0.60 -11.59 -4.66
C ASP A 80 0.05 -11.14 -3.30
N LEU A 81 -1.28 -11.02 -3.22
CA LEU A 81 -1.98 -10.65 -1.99
C LEU A 81 -1.75 -11.65 -0.84
N ASN A 82 -1.48 -12.92 -1.14
CA ASN A 82 -1.17 -13.92 -0.09
C ASN A 82 0.24 -13.70 0.47
N LYS A 83 1.18 -13.18 -0.31
CA LYS A 83 2.51 -12.78 0.20
C LYS A 83 2.39 -11.51 1.02
N LEU A 84 1.66 -10.51 0.52
CA LEU A 84 1.40 -9.27 1.25
C LEU A 84 0.69 -9.52 2.59
N ALA A 85 -0.24 -10.48 2.66
CA ALA A 85 -0.97 -10.82 3.88
C ALA A 85 -0.09 -11.38 5.02
N ARG A 86 1.16 -11.78 4.71
CA ARG A 86 2.16 -12.22 5.70
C ARG A 86 2.95 -11.07 6.29
N TYR A 87 2.87 -9.88 5.70
CA TYR A 87 3.63 -8.73 6.18
C TYR A 87 3.06 -8.27 7.52
N ASN A 88 3.93 -8.09 8.49
CA ASN A 88 3.59 -7.51 9.77
C ASN A 88 3.69 -5.98 9.71
N VAL A 89 3.31 -5.31 10.81
CA VAL A 89 3.36 -3.84 10.89
C VAL A 89 4.77 -3.30 10.68
N SER A 90 5.79 -3.98 11.21
CA SER A 90 7.20 -3.58 11.04
C SER A 90 7.60 -3.61 9.56
N ASP A 91 7.29 -4.69 8.85
CA ASP A 91 7.60 -4.85 7.42
C ASP A 91 6.98 -3.70 6.60
N LEU A 92 5.69 -3.40 6.84
CA LEU A 92 4.98 -2.33 6.14
C LEU A 92 5.50 -0.93 6.49
N THR A 93 5.99 -0.70 7.72
CA THR A 93 6.55 0.60 8.11
C THR A 93 7.90 0.93 7.47
N GLN A 94 8.53 -0.04 6.79
CA GLN A 94 9.76 0.22 6.02
C GLN A 94 9.47 1.05 4.76
N PHE A 95 8.24 1.04 4.25
CA PHE A 95 7.85 1.81 3.07
C PHE A 95 7.64 3.28 3.41
N LYS A 96 8.34 4.17 2.70
CA LYS A 96 8.22 5.62 2.89
C LYS A 96 6.75 6.06 2.74
N GLY A 97 6.21 6.71 3.77
CA GLY A 97 4.81 7.18 3.79
C GLY A 97 3.83 6.26 4.48
N ILE A 98 4.27 5.07 4.91
CA ILE A 98 3.48 4.13 5.71
C ILE A 98 3.93 4.20 7.17
N GLY A 99 3.23 5.03 7.94
CA GLY A 99 3.37 5.03 9.40
C GLY A 99 2.57 3.88 10.04
N PRO A 100 2.70 3.68 11.37
CA PRO A 100 2.04 2.59 12.09
C PRO A 100 0.52 2.53 11.85
N ALA A 101 -0.16 3.68 11.81
CA ALA A 101 -1.59 3.74 11.56
C ALA A 101 -1.97 3.17 10.18
N LYS A 102 -1.24 3.53 9.11
CA LYS A 102 -1.50 3.03 7.75
C LYS A 102 -1.17 1.55 7.63
N ALA A 103 -0.06 1.10 8.24
CA ALA A 103 0.31 -0.30 8.29
C ALA A 103 -0.75 -1.16 8.99
N ILE A 104 -1.22 -0.74 10.18
CA ILE A 104 -2.29 -1.42 10.92
C ILE A 104 -3.57 -1.50 10.08
N THR A 105 -3.94 -0.43 9.37
CA THR A 105 -5.11 -0.44 8.47
C THR A 105 -4.98 -1.51 7.37
N ILE A 106 -3.80 -1.63 6.75
CA ILE A 106 -3.56 -2.65 5.71
C ILE A 106 -3.67 -4.06 6.31
N VAL A 107 -2.99 -4.33 7.42
CA VAL A 107 -3.03 -5.63 8.10
C VAL A 107 -4.46 -6.00 8.48
N ALA A 108 -5.22 -5.07 9.06
CA ALA A 108 -6.60 -5.28 9.43
C ALA A 108 -7.50 -5.59 8.22
N ALA A 109 -7.30 -4.88 7.09
CA ALA A 109 -8.08 -5.11 5.87
C ALA A 109 -7.80 -6.50 5.27
N LEU A 110 -6.53 -6.94 5.22
CA LEU A 110 -6.16 -8.25 4.70
C LEU A 110 -6.71 -9.38 5.58
N GLU A 111 -6.62 -9.22 6.91
CA GLU A 111 -7.20 -10.16 7.86
C GLU A 111 -8.74 -10.26 7.73
N LEU A 112 -9.43 -9.13 7.53
CA LEU A 112 -10.87 -9.13 7.26
C LEU A 112 -11.20 -9.90 5.96
N GLY A 113 -10.42 -9.70 4.91
CA GLY A 113 -10.55 -10.46 3.66
C GLY A 113 -10.41 -11.97 3.87
N ARG A 114 -9.44 -12.38 4.69
CA ARG A 114 -9.22 -13.78 5.08
C ARG A 114 -10.40 -14.34 5.85
N ARG A 115 -10.87 -13.65 6.90
CA ARG A 115 -12.03 -14.08 7.70
C ARG A 115 -13.27 -14.24 6.84
N ARG A 116 -13.53 -13.29 5.94
CA ARG A 116 -14.66 -13.34 5.01
C ARG A 116 -14.61 -14.60 4.14
N LYS A 117 -13.44 -15.02 3.66
CA LYS A 117 -13.27 -16.26 2.89
C LYS A 117 -13.68 -17.50 3.70
N ASN A 118 -13.49 -17.47 5.02
CA ASN A 118 -13.78 -18.60 5.91
C ASN A 118 -15.23 -18.62 6.40
N THR A 119 -15.92 -17.48 6.44
CA THR A 119 -17.31 -17.39 6.92
C THR A 119 -18.31 -18.21 6.09
N GLY A 120 -17.95 -18.61 4.87
CA GLY A 120 -18.78 -19.47 4.00
C GLY A 120 -18.45 -20.97 4.05
N ALA A 121 -17.38 -21.38 4.74
CA ALA A 121 -17.14 -22.80 4.98
C ALA A 121 -18.14 -23.25 6.04
N GLN A 122 -19.08 -24.12 5.68
CA GLN A 122 -19.94 -24.79 6.67
C GLN A 122 -19.08 -25.27 7.84
N GLU A 123 -19.51 -25.03 9.08
CA GLU A 123 -18.87 -25.61 10.25
C GLU A 123 -18.64 -27.10 9.97
N ILE A 124 -17.38 -27.49 9.82
CA ILE A 124 -17.03 -28.88 9.65
C ILE A 124 -17.28 -29.53 11.01
N LYS A 125 -18.50 -30.05 11.20
CA LYS A 125 -18.95 -30.67 12.47
C LYS A 125 -18.09 -31.86 12.90
N LYS A 126 -17.34 -32.45 11.97
CA LYS A 126 -16.42 -33.56 12.23
C LYS A 126 -15.27 -33.54 11.23
N THR A 127 -14.05 -33.33 11.69
CA THR A 127 -12.85 -33.48 10.88
C THR A 127 -12.61 -34.97 10.63
N SER A 128 -12.90 -35.44 9.42
CA SER A 128 -12.83 -36.86 9.07
C SER A 128 -11.68 -37.18 8.12
N ARG A 129 -11.20 -36.18 7.38
CA ARG A 129 -10.13 -36.28 6.39
C ARG A 129 -9.12 -35.15 6.56
N SER A 130 -7.90 -35.34 6.07
CA SER A 130 -6.84 -34.33 6.14
C SER A 130 -7.22 -33.00 5.49
N ARG A 131 -8.05 -33.02 4.44
CA ARG A 131 -8.59 -31.81 3.80
C ARG A 131 -9.48 -31.00 4.76
N ASP A 132 -10.24 -31.67 5.61
CA ASP A 132 -11.12 -31.02 6.59
C ASP A 132 -10.29 -30.27 7.63
N ALA A 133 -9.22 -30.91 8.13
CA ALA A 133 -8.26 -30.30 9.03
C ALA A 133 -7.56 -29.09 8.38
N TYR A 134 -7.14 -29.22 7.12
CA TYR A 134 -6.56 -28.12 6.35
C TYR A 134 -7.53 -26.93 6.24
N GLN A 135 -8.81 -27.14 5.93
CA GLN A 135 -9.78 -26.04 5.81
C GLN A 135 -10.00 -25.28 7.13
N VAL A 136 -9.91 -25.98 8.26
CA VAL A 136 -10.04 -25.36 9.60
C VAL A 136 -8.77 -24.61 10.01
N LEU A 137 -7.60 -25.18 9.74
CA LEU A 137 -6.31 -24.67 10.21
C LEU A 137 -5.68 -23.65 9.26
N TYR A 138 -5.82 -23.85 7.95
CA TYR A 138 -5.23 -22.99 6.92
C TYR A 138 -5.48 -21.49 7.19
N PRO A 139 -6.70 -21.04 7.54
CA PRO A 139 -6.90 -19.61 7.72
C PRO A 139 -6.32 -19.04 9.01
N LYS A 140 -6.02 -19.89 10.00
CA LYS A 140 -5.33 -19.50 11.23
C LYS A 140 -3.82 -19.46 11.04
N LEU A 141 -3.28 -20.35 10.20
CA LEU A 141 -1.85 -20.58 10.07
C LEU A 141 -1.22 -19.95 8.83
N THR A 142 -1.99 -19.68 7.77
CA THR A 142 -1.43 -19.34 6.45
C THR A 142 -0.58 -18.07 6.43
N ASP A 143 -0.78 -17.16 7.37
CA ASP A 143 -0.05 -15.89 7.40
C ASP A 143 0.82 -15.71 8.65
N LEU A 144 0.99 -16.78 9.43
CA LEU A 144 2.05 -16.81 10.42
C LEU A 144 3.40 -16.86 9.69
N ASN A 145 4.31 -16.01 10.15
CA ASN A 145 5.69 -15.95 9.67
C ASN A 145 6.63 -16.90 10.44
N HIS A 146 6.06 -17.74 11.30
CA HIS A 146 6.75 -18.72 12.12
C HIS A 146 5.88 -19.96 12.27
N GLU A 147 6.49 -21.06 12.66
CA GLU A 147 5.80 -22.31 12.99
C GLU A 147 5.32 -22.28 14.44
N GLU A 148 4.10 -22.72 14.70
CA GLU A 148 3.56 -22.90 16.04
C GLU A 148 3.42 -24.40 16.35
N ILE A 149 3.96 -24.84 17.50
CA ILE A 149 3.83 -26.22 18.01
C ILE A 149 3.09 -26.15 19.34
N TRP A 150 1.98 -26.89 19.45
CA TRP A 150 1.14 -26.89 20.63
C TRP A 150 1.28 -28.26 21.33
N ALA A 151 1.57 -28.24 22.63
CA ALA A 151 1.77 -29.43 23.48
C ALA A 151 0.49 -29.86 24.19
#